data_AF-A0A4S8KR89-F1
#
_entry.id   AF-A0A4S8KR89-F1
#
_cell.length_a   1.000
_cell.length_b   1.000
_cell.length_c   1.000
_cell.angle_alpha   90.00
_cell.angle_beta   90.00
_cell.angle_gamma   90.00
#
_symmetry.space_group_name_H-M   'P 1'
#
loop_
_entity.id
_entity.type
_entity.pdbx_description
1 polymer ?
#
loop_
_entity_poly.entity_id
_entity_poly.type
_entity_poly.pdbx_seq_one_letter_code
_entity_poly.pdbx_strand_id
1 'polypeptide(L)'
;MSQPWFSLEDVRGLDIRRELRRLDEYLEASNSSIRPAHLKSGWNDGVIRIPLPCKGHTYASESEAPFFEIEQFWYRRLTDIIRAEVLSSSFMQYWRIKPYKLMFEPDNGSPAKRVWGEAYTSDRALDLEEEIYLSTAQSAEDGLEIVPIYVMKWSDSTHLAEFGDASSWPIYVFFGNISKHICGRPTMYCAHHLAYICSLPDKIRDHYKEVYGQAPTDDVMTHLRRELFQAVWRFLIENDPDLNTAYRSGLVLPCHDGRIRRFMIRFYTYGMDYPERCLAVCMKDNGTCLCARCLLNKALVRWMGTNVDMHRRKELARVDSTDWLSKVREVRRLIFEEGLSVTSERVKKLLDPESLTATLNAFSEAFGEYGFNMFKLITNDILHESEVGEWKRIFTHLVRILEAFDGSNSTGILNKRYRQVPTFGHGTIRRFSNDVSAMRKLAGRDFEDMLLVR
;
A
#
# COMPACT_ATOMS: atom_id res chain seq x y z
N MET A 1 1.71 31.86 14.42
CA MET A 1 1.42 32.63 15.65
C MET A 1 0.59 33.88 15.38
N SER A 2 -0.23 33.90 14.32
CA SER A 2 -1.08 35.04 13.94
C SER A 2 -2.55 34.63 13.76
N GLN A 3 -2.99 33.65 14.55
CA GLN A 3 -4.39 33.21 14.60
C GLN A 3 -5.11 34.02 15.68
N PRO A 4 -6.33 34.53 15.45
CA PRO A 4 -7.03 35.43 16.38
C PRO A 4 -7.31 34.84 17.77
N TRP A 5 -7.30 33.51 17.88
CA TRP A 5 -7.61 32.75 19.10
C TRP A 5 -6.36 32.23 19.82
N PHE A 6 -5.17 32.53 19.31
CA PHE A 6 -3.92 32.10 19.94
C PHE A 6 -3.52 33.09 21.04
N SER A 7 -3.65 32.68 22.31
CA SER A 7 -3.09 33.43 23.44
C SER A 7 -1.72 32.88 23.82
N LEU A 8 -0.75 33.78 24.02
CA LEU A 8 0.58 33.43 24.49
C LEU A 8 0.55 32.94 25.96
N GLU A 9 -0.50 33.27 26.71
CA GLU A 9 -0.70 32.77 28.07
C GLU A 9 -1.05 31.28 28.10
N ASP A 10 -1.79 30.77 27.11
CA ASP A 10 -2.21 29.36 27.05
C ASP A 10 -1.04 28.38 26.87
N VAL A 11 0.08 28.87 26.35
CA VAL A 11 1.32 28.10 26.13
C VAL A 11 2.43 28.49 27.10
N ARG A 12 2.19 29.44 28.01
CA ARG A 12 3.21 29.91 28.96
C ARG A 12 3.42 28.86 30.05
N GLY A 13 4.58 28.21 30.05
CA GLY A 13 4.89 27.11 30.97
C GLY A 13 4.41 25.74 30.49
N LEU A 14 3.92 25.65 29.24
CA LEU A 14 3.65 24.39 28.57
C LEU A 14 4.98 23.75 28.15
N ASP A 15 5.39 22.73 28.89
CA ASP A 15 6.46 21.83 28.48
C ASP A 15 5.82 20.62 27.82
N ILE A 16 5.87 20.58 26.48
CA ILE A 16 5.29 19.51 25.67
C ILE A 16 5.85 18.14 26.11
N ARG A 17 7.12 18.04 26.49
CA ARG A 17 7.70 16.77 26.97
C ARG A 17 7.16 16.38 28.34
N ARG A 18 6.85 17.36 29.20
CA ARG A 18 6.21 17.09 30.50
C ARG A 18 4.75 16.66 30.31
N GLU A 19 3.99 17.34 29.47
CA GLU A 19 2.57 16.99 29.28
C GLU A 19 2.41 15.68 28.49
N LEU A 20 3.30 15.37 27.55
CA LEU A 20 3.37 14.04 26.92
C LEU A 20 3.70 12.97 27.95
N ARG A 21 4.73 13.17 28.80
CA ARG A 21 5.02 12.21 29.89
C ARG A 21 3.86 12.03 30.85
N ARG A 22 3.13 13.09 31.21
CA ARG A 22 1.92 12.98 32.05
C ARG A 22 0.80 12.21 31.36
N LEU A 23 0.65 12.40 30.05
CA LEU A 23 -0.30 11.64 29.25
C LEU A 23 0.12 10.15 29.22
N ASP A 24 1.39 9.86 29.00
CA ASP A 24 1.96 8.51 29.01
C ASP A 24 1.79 7.86 30.40
N GLU A 25 2.14 8.56 31.48
CA GLU A 25 1.96 8.12 32.88
C GLU A 25 0.48 7.87 33.21
N TYR A 26 -0.44 8.73 32.74
CA TYR A 26 -1.87 8.52 32.90
C TYR A 26 -2.36 7.28 32.15
N LEU A 27 -1.86 7.08 30.92
CA LEU A 27 -2.16 5.90 30.12
C LEU A 27 -1.60 4.62 30.77
N GLU A 28 -0.42 4.67 31.38
CA GLU A 28 0.20 3.56 32.11
C GLU A 28 -0.52 3.24 33.43
N ALA A 29 -0.96 4.26 34.18
CA ALA A 29 -1.64 4.11 35.47
C ALA A 29 -3.07 3.56 35.35
N SER A 30 -3.75 3.73 34.21
CA SER A 30 -5.14 3.32 33.99
C SER A 30 -5.31 1.80 33.72
N ASN A 31 -4.44 0.95 34.27
CA ASN A 31 -4.24 -0.45 33.86
C ASN A 31 -5.25 -1.48 34.41
N SER A 32 -6.42 -1.06 34.88
CA SER A 32 -7.52 -1.99 35.13
C SER A 32 -8.88 -1.33 34.91
N SER A 33 -9.69 -1.95 34.07
CA SER A 33 -11.15 -1.78 33.88
C SER A 33 -11.75 -0.49 33.26
N ILE A 34 -11.01 0.59 33.01
CA ILE A 34 -11.55 1.78 32.28
C ILE A 34 -10.62 2.26 31.16
N ARG A 35 -10.11 1.33 30.34
CA ARG A 35 -9.58 1.70 29.02
C ARG A 35 -10.72 1.56 28.01
N PRO A 36 -11.21 2.65 27.39
CA PRO A 36 -12.00 2.54 26.18
C PRO A 36 -11.27 1.65 25.16
N ALA A 37 -11.98 0.74 24.49
CA ALA A 37 -11.36 -0.25 23.59
C ALA A 37 -10.45 0.37 22.51
N HIS A 38 -10.66 1.64 22.15
CA HIS A 38 -9.82 2.38 21.20
C HIS A 38 -8.39 2.66 21.72
N LEU A 39 -8.12 2.66 23.03
CA LEU A 39 -6.82 2.97 23.63
C LEU A 39 -5.89 1.74 23.82
N LYS A 40 -6.36 0.51 23.55
CA LYS A 40 -5.46 -0.65 23.44
C LYS A 40 -4.70 -0.70 22.10
N SER A 41 -5.08 0.13 21.13
CA SER A 41 -4.49 0.19 19.79
C SER A 41 -3.29 1.16 19.71
N GLY A 42 -2.47 1.22 20.76
CA GLY A 42 -1.32 2.11 20.84
C GLY A 42 -0.19 1.77 19.87
N TRP A 43 0.76 2.70 19.72
CA TRP A 43 2.01 2.46 19.01
C TRP A 43 2.91 1.54 19.83
N ASN A 44 3.57 0.62 19.15
CA ASN A 44 4.57 -0.29 19.69
C ASN A 44 5.87 -0.01 18.95
N ASP A 45 7.00 -0.25 19.61
CA ASP A 45 8.31 -0.28 19.00
C ASP A 45 8.73 -1.73 18.73
N GLY A 46 9.54 -1.90 17.68
CA GLY A 46 10.01 -3.20 17.24
C GLY A 46 11.42 -3.11 16.65
N VAL A 47 12.01 -4.29 16.42
CA VAL A 47 13.31 -4.44 15.78
C VAL A 47 13.13 -5.30 14.54
N ILE A 48 13.50 -4.75 13.38
CA ILE A 48 13.48 -5.48 12.10
C ILE A 48 14.87 -6.07 11.87
N ARG A 49 14.93 -7.34 11.46
CA ARG A 49 16.18 -8.05 11.18
C ARG A 49 16.21 -8.43 9.71
N ILE A 50 17.33 -8.16 9.05
CA ILE A 50 17.53 -8.47 7.63
C ILE A 50 18.81 -9.30 7.46
N PRO A 51 18.76 -10.49 6.83
CA PRO A 51 19.95 -11.30 6.59
C PRO A 51 20.86 -10.62 5.55
N LEU A 52 22.17 -10.69 5.78
CA LEU A 52 23.18 -10.04 4.94
C LEU A 52 23.83 -11.05 4.00
N PRO A 53 23.56 -11.02 2.69
CA PRO A 53 24.25 -11.91 1.76
C PRO A 53 25.65 -11.39 1.45
N CYS A 54 26.60 -12.31 1.26
CA CYS A 54 27.97 -11.97 0.86
C CYS A 54 28.53 -13.02 -0.08
N LYS A 55 28.99 -12.59 -1.27
CA LYS A 55 29.58 -13.49 -2.27
C LYS A 55 30.84 -14.14 -1.69
N GLY A 56 30.94 -15.47 -1.82
CA GLY A 56 32.06 -16.26 -1.35
C GLY A 56 31.96 -16.67 0.13
N HIS A 57 30.90 -16.28 0.83
CA HIS A 57 30.60 -16.75 2.18
C HIS A 57 29.43 -17.73 2.13
N THR A 58 29.52 -18.81 2.89
CA THR A 58 28.53 -19.89 2.93
C THR A 58 28.08 -20.14 4.36
N TYR A 59 26.79 -20.41 4.54
CA TYR A 59 26.18 -20.75 5.82
C TYR A 59 25.47 -22.10 5.73
N ALA A 60 25.20 -22.76 6.87
CA ALA A 60 24.42 -23.99 6.84
C ALA A 60 22.96 -23.72 6.42
N SER A 61 22.46 -22.52 6.71
CA SER A 61 21.18 -22.00 6.24
C SER A 61 21.19 -20.48 6.28
N GLU A 62 20.22 -19.86 5.63
CA GLU A 62 20.02 -18.41 5.69
C GLU A 62 19.84 -17.87 7.12
N SER A 63 19.21 -18.64 8.01
CA SER A 63 18.99 -18.20 9.39
C SER A 63 20.27 -18.10 10.22
N GLU A 64 21.37 -18.67 9.73
CA GLU A 64 22.69 -18.58 10.36
C GLU A 64 23.56 -17.47 9.77
N ALA A 65 23.11 -16.81 8.70
CA ALA A 65 23.81 -15.67 8.13
C ALA A 65 23.80 -14.48 9.11
N PRO A 66 24.83 -13.61 9.11
CA PRO A 66 24.80 -12.36 9.84
C PRO A 66 23.58 -11.50 9.47
N PHE A 67 23.00 -10.83 10.46
CA PHE A 67 21.84 -9.96 10.31
C PHE A 67 22.21 -8.51 10.60
N PHE A 68 21.57 -7.59 9.90
CA PHE A 68 21.50 -6.20 10.32
C PHE A 68 20.19 -5.93 11.04
N GLU A 69 20.28 -5.27 12.19
CA GLU A 69 19.13 -4.93 13.03
C GLU A 69 18.79 -3.45 12.85
N ILE A 70 17.49 -3.18 12.65
CA ILE A 70 16.94 -1.85 12.52
C ILE A 70 16.01 -1.64 13.70
N GLU A 71 16.48 -0.87 14.67
CA GLU A 71 15.76 -0.52 15.88
C GLU A 71 14.69 0.56 15.62
N GLN A 72 13.80 0.78 16.60
CA GLN A 72 12.80 1.85 16.60
C GLN A 72 11.78 1.76 15.44
N PHE A 73 11.39 0.54 15.07
CA PHE A 73 10.30 0.36 14.12
C PHE A 73 8.94 0.56 14.79
N TRP A 74 8.28 1.68 14.48
CA TRP A 74 6.97 2.02 15.05
C TRP A 74 5.83 1.37 14.29
N TYR A 75 4.99 0.62 15.02
CA TYR A 75 3.86 -0.09 14.43
C TYR A 75 2.65 -0.22 15.37
N ARG A 76 1.52 -0.56 14.78
CA ARG A 76 0.28 -0.95 15.46
C ARG A 76 -0.12 -2.34 14.96
N ARG A 77 -0.83 -3.10 15.79
CA ARG A 77 -1.41 -4.39 15.37
C ARG A 77 -2.66 -4.13 14.55
N LEU A 78 -2.78 -4.78 13.40
CA LEU A 78 -3.91 -4.63 12.50
C LEU A 78 -5.21 -5.12 13.16
N THR A 79 -5.14 -6.23 13.91
CA THR A 79 -6.30 -6.76 14.64
C THR A 79 -6.79 -5.81 15.73
N ASP A 80 -5.90 -5.07 16.39
CA ASP A 80 -6.29 -4.06 17.38
C ASP A 80 -6.96 -2.84 16.75
N ILE A 81 -6.48 -2.41 15.57
CA ILE A 81 -7.16 -1.38 14.77
C ILE A 81 -8.57 -1.85 14.41
N ILE A 82 -8.70 -3.09 13.92
CA ILE A 82 -9.98 -3.67 13.53
C ILE A 82 -10.95 -3.77 14.71
N ARG A 83 -10.47 -4.26 15.87
CA ARG A 83 -11.29 -4.34 17.08
C ARG A 83 -11.78 -2.97 17.52
N ALA A 84 -10.89 -1.97 17.51
CA ALA A 84 -11.26 -0.61 17.86
C ALA A 84 -12.37 -0.05 16.96
N GLU A 85 -12.28 -0.30 15.65
CA GLU A 85 -13.31 0.11 14.68
C GLU A 85 -14.63 -0.63 14.87
N VAL A 86 -14.60 -1.96 14.95
CA VAL A 86 -15.82 -2.79 15.06
C VAL A 86 -16.56 -2.53 16.38
N LEU A 87 -15.84 -2.30 17.47
CA LEU A 87 -16.43 -2.01 18.79
C LEU A 87 -16.92 -0.56 18.92
N SER A 88 -16.59 0.31 17.97
CA SER A 88 -16.98 1.73 18.03
C SER A 88 -18.41 1.95 17.54
N SER A 89 -19.26 2.50 18.41
CA SER A 89 -20.67 2.81 18.13
C SER A 89 -20.85 3.80 16.98
N SER A 90 -19.91 4.74 16.83
CA SER A 90 -19.96 5.80 15.80
C SER A 90 -19.67 5.28 14.40
N PHE A 91 -19.01 4.12 14.27
CA PHE A 91 -18.45 3.62 13.01
C PHE A 91 -19.27 2.48 12.43
N MET A 92 -19.74 1.52 13.24
CA MET A 92 -20.51 0.37 12.73
C MET A 92 -21.80 0.76 11.97
N GLN A 93 -22.41 1.91 12.27
CA GLN A 93 -23.57 2.41 11.51
C GLN A 93 -23.27 2.71 10.03
N TYR A 94 -22.00 2.96 9.69
CA TYR A 94 -21.57 3.23 8.31
C TYR A 94 -21.05 2.00 7.58
N TRP A 95 -20.79 0.91 8.31
CA TRP A 95 -20.26 -0.31 7.73
C TRP A 95 -21.30 -1.01 6.85
N ARG A 96 -20.84 -1.47 5.69
CA ARG A 96 -21.54 -2.45 4.87
C ARG A 96 -20.97 -3.82 5.19
N ILE A 97 -21.83 -4.62 5.81
CA ILE A 97 -21.51 -5.97 6.31
C ILE A 97 -21.41 -6.95 5.15
N LYS A 98 -22.27 -6.81 4.13
CA LYS A 98 -22.38 -7.73 3.00
C LYS A 98 -22.08 -7.04 1.67
N PRO A 99 -21.37 -7.72 0.76
CA PRO A 99 -21.21 -7.24 -0.59
C PRO A 99 -22.48 -7.42 -1.42
N TYR A 100 -22.64 -6.59 -2.45
CA TYR A 100 -23.79 -6.68 -3.37
C TYR A 100 -23.48 -6.01 -4.72
N LYS A 101 -24.21 -6.38 -5.77
CA LYS A 101 -24.15 -5.65 -7.05
C LYS A 101 -25.12 -4.47 -6.99
N LEU A 102 -24.62 -3.25 -7.13
CA LEU A 102 -25.47 -2.08 -7.26
C LEU A 102 -25.91 -1.92 -8.72
N MET A 103 -27.22 -1.89 -8.94
CA MET A 103 -27.82 -1.76 -10.27
C MET A 103 -28.62 -0.45 -10.35
N PHE A 104 -28.49 0.26 -11.48
CA PHE A 104 -29.32 1.41 -11.82
C PHE A 104 -30.38 0.98 -12.82
N GLU A 105 -31.65 1.17 -12.47
CA GLU A 105 -32.80 0.89 -13.33
C GLU A 105 -33.31 2.20 -13.93
N PRO A 106 -33.14 2.43 -15.25
CA PRO A 106 -33.63 3.64 -15.89
C PRO A 106 -35.16 3.63 -16.06
N ASP A 107 -35.82 4.76 -15.76
CA ASP A 107 -37.28 4.91 -15.87
C ASP A 107 -37.84 4.75 -17.30
N ASN A 108 -36.97 4.76 -18.31
CA ASN A 108 -37.35 4.66 -19.72
C ASN A 108 -37.50 3.20 -20.22
N GLY A 109 -37.51 2.23 -19.32
CA GLY A 109 -37.63 0.80 -19.65
C GLY A 109 -36.36 0.16 -20.23
N SER A 110 -35.22 0.88 -20.23
CA SER A 110 -33.93 0.29 -20.62
C SER A 110 -33.48 -0.77 -19.59
N PRO A 111 -32.66 -1.76 -19.99
CA PRO A 111 -32.11 -2.74 -19.05
C PRO A 111 -31.33 -2.08 -17.90
N ALA A 112 -31.42 -2.69 -16.72
CA ALA A 112 -30.66 -2.30 -15.55
C ALA A 112 -29.16 -2.30 -15.86
N LYS A 113 -28.44 -1.26 -15.41
CA LYS A 113 -27.01 -1.08 -15.64
C LYS A 113 -26.23 -1.24 -14.35
N ARG A 114 -25.09 -1.94 -14.40
CA ARG A 114 -24.19 -2.07 -13.25
C ARG A 114 -23.60 -0.71 -12.88
N VAL A 115 -23.72 -0.33 -11.62
CA VAL A 115 -23.04 0.82 -11.04
C VAL A 115 -21.75 0.35 -10.36
N TRP A 116 -20.64 1.02 -10.67
CA TRP A 116 -19.33 0.77 -10.09
C TRP A 116 -18.97 1.94 -9.19
N GLY A 117 -18.57 1.67 -7.95
CA GLY A 117 -18.21 2.74 -7.03
C GLY A 117 -17.46 2.26 -5.80
N GLU A 118 -18.11 1.47 -4.97
CA GLU A 118 -17.62 1.12 -3.63
C GLU A 118 -16.96 -0.26 -3.62
N ALA A 119 -16.03 -0.50 -2.68
CA ALA A 119 -15.34 -1.78 -2.57
C ALA A 119 -16.34 -2.92 -2.30
N TYR A 120 -17.25 -2.76 -1.34
CA TYR A 120 -18.34 -3.72 -1.07
C TYR A 120 -19.34 -3.88 -2.24
N THR A 121 -19.29 -3.03 -3.28
CA THR A 121 -20.12 -3.21 -4.48
C THR A 121 -19.41 -3.90 -5.64
N SER A 122 -18.15 -4.29 -5.46
CA SER A 122 -17.32 -4.86 -6.53
C SER A 122 -17.55 -6.36 -6.69
N ASP A 123 -17.14 -6.90 -7.85
CA ASP A 123 -17.09 -8.35 -8.03
C ASP A 123 -16.05 -8.99 -7.12
N ARG A 124 -14.92 -8.32 -6.85
CA ARG A 124 -13.89 -8.84 -5.94
C ARG A 124 -14.40 -9.06 -4.52
N ALA A 125 -15.29 -8.18 -4.04
CA ALA A 125 -15.87 -8.32 -2.70
C ALA A 125 -16.83 -9.52 -2.61
N LEU A 126 -17.54 -9.82 -3.70
CA LEU A 126 -18.37 -11.03 -3.82
C LEU A 126 -17.49 -12.28 -3.90
N ASP A 127 -16.43 -12.28 -4.72
CA ASP A 127 -15.48 -13.40 -4.81
C ASP A 127 -14.84 -13.72 -3.46
N LEU A 128 -14.45 -12.68 -2.69
CA LEU A 128 -13.88 -12.85 -1.35
C LEU A 128 -14.87 -13.44 -0.35
N GLU A 129 -16.14 -13.05 -0.44
CA GLU A 129 -17.20 -13.62 0.39
C GLU A 129 -17.45 -15.09 0.02
N GLU A 130 -17.47 -15.42 -1.27
CA GLU A 130 -17.56 -16.81 -1.73
C GLU A 130 -16.35 -17.64 -1.27
N GLU A 131 -15.12 -17.12 -1.40
CA GLU A 131 -13.90 -17.76 -0.88
C GLU A 131 -14.00 -18.03 0.64
N ILE A 132 -14.54 -17.08 1.42
CA ILE A 132 -14.82 -17.27 2.85
C ILE A 132 -15.81 -18.41 3.06
N TYR A 133 -16.95 -18.40 2.36
CA TYR A 133 -17.97 -19.42 2.55
C TYR A 133 -17.47 -20.81 2.18
N LEU A 134 -16.74 -20.95 1.07
CA LEU A 134 -16.19 -22.24 0.64
C LEU A 134 -15.12 -22.77 1.61
N SER A 135 -14.33 -21.89 2.22
CA SER A 135 -13.30 -22.28 3.21
C SER A 135 -13.86 -22.49 4.62
N THR A 136 -14.89 -21.73 5.01
CA THR A 136 -15.43 -21.70 6.39
C THR A 136 -16.64 -22.62 6.58
N ALA A 137 -17.38 -22.96 5.52
CA ALA A 137 -18.52 -23.89 5.58
C ALA A 137 -18.13 -25.30 6.05
N GLN A 138 -16.84 -25.63 6.10
CA GLN A 138 -16.33 -26.87 6.68
C GLN A 138 -16.01 -26.77 8.20
N SER A 139 -16.12 -25.58 8.83
CA SER A 139 -15.59 -25.36 10.21
C SER A 139 -16.43 -24.53 11.18
N ALA A 140 -17.38 -23.70 10.74
CA ALA A 140 -18.16 -22.86 11.67
C ALA A 140 -19.46 -23.53 12.13
N GLU A 141 -19.39 -24.26 13.25
CA GLU A 141 -20.55 -24.90 13.91
C GLU A 141 -21.40 -23.92 14.73
N ASP A 142 -20.96 -22.67 14.90
CA ASP A 142 -21.56 -21.70 15.83
C ASP A 142 -22.74 -20.89 15.28
N GLY A 143 -23.03 -21.00 13.98
CA GLY A 143 -24.13 -20.29 13.33
C GLY A 143 -23.99 -18.75 13.32
N LEU A 144 -22.81 -18.21 13.61
CA LEU A 144 -22.59 -16.76 13.63
C LEU A 144 -22.63 -16.16 12.23
N GLU A 145 -23.18 -14.94 12.11
CA GLU A 145 -23.11 -14.19 10.86
C GLU A 145 -21.65 -13.85 10.52
N ILE A 146 -21.22 -14.28 9.34
CA ILE A 146 -19.87 -14.05 8.83
C ILE A 146 -19.80 -12.71 8.11
N VAL A 147 -18.81 -11.88 8.45
CA VAL A 147 -18.62 -10.54 7.91
C VAL A 147 -17.21 -10.39 7.33
N PRO A 148 -17.04 -10.23 6.01
CA PRO A 148 -15.74 -9.89 5.44
C PRO A 148 -15.31 -8.49 5.85
N ILE A 149 -14.07 -8.34 6.33
CA ILE A 149 -13.41 -7.05 6.52
C ILE A 149 -12.46 -6.82 5.35
N TYR A 150 -12.75 -5.80 4.54
CA TYR A 150 -11.95 -5.45 3.37
C TYR A 150 -10.79 -4.52 3.76
N VAL A 151 -9.62 -5.09 4.05
CA VAL A 151 -8.43 -4.32 4.44
C VAL A 151 -7.75 -3.73 3.20
N MET A 152 -7.94 -2.44 2.99
CA MET A 152 -7.32 -1.66 1.91
C MET A 152 -6.08 -0.95 2.45
N LYS A 153 -4.94 -1.13 1.80
CA LYS A 153 -3.65 -0.59 2.24
C LYS A 153 -3.12 0.43 1.25
N TRP A 154 -2.39 1.42 1.75
CA TRP A 154 -1.57 2.30 0.93
C TRP A 154 -0.21 2.49 1.56
N SER A 155 0.82 2.63 0.74
CA SER A 155 2.17 2.95 1.20
C SER A 155 2.82 3.83 0.17
N ASP A 156 3.27 5.00 0.59
CA ASP A 156 3.92 5.97 -0.29
C ASP A 156 5.00 6.72 0.48
N SER A 157 6.20 6.82 -0.10
CA SER A 157 7.32 7.50 0.53
C SER A 157 7.15 9.02 0.36
N THR A 158 7.02 9.72 1.47
CA THR A 158 6.77 11.16 1.49
C THR A 158 7.99 11.91 2.01
N HIS A 159 8.48 12.88 1.23
CA HIS A 159 9.48 13.84 1.72
C HIS A 159 8.84 14.78 2.77
N LEU A 160 9.46 14.89 3.94
CA LEU A 160 8.93 15.67 5.06
C LEU A 160 9.40 17.13 5.06
N ALA A 161 10.48 17.43 4.32
CA ALA A 161 11.05 18.76 4.27
C ALA A 161 11.49 19.11 2.84
N GLU A 162 11.39 20.39 2.48
CA GLU A 162 11.93 20.92 1.21
C GLU A 162 13.46 20.92 1.18
N PHE A 163 14.10 20.89 2.35
CA PHE A 163 15.54 20.84 2.54
C PHE A 163 15.93 19.65 3.42
N GLY A 164 17.00 18.95 3.03
CA GLY A 164 17.45 17.74 3.69
C GLY A 164 16.87 16.46 3.06
N ASP A 165 17.13 15.33 3.71
CA ASP A 165 16.80 13.98 3.29
C ASP A 165 15.69 13.33 4.14
N ALA A 166 15.07 14.11 5.04
CA ALA A 166 14.00 13.63 5.91
C ALA A 166 12.80 13.15 5.08
N SER A 167 12.50 11.87 5.20
CA SER A 167 11.34 11.23 4.59
C SER A 167 10.59 10.38 5.62
N SER A 168 9.32 10.10 5.32
CA SER A 168 8.48 9.19 6.07
C SER A 168 7.77 8.28 5.08
N TRP A 169 7.75 6.99 5.37
CA TRP A 169 7.09 6.01 4.52
C TRP A 169 5.98 5.28 5.30
N PRO A 170 4.83 5.93 5.48
CA PRO A 170 3.70 5.38 6.23
C PRO A 170 3.00 4.25 5.48
N ILE A 171 2.55 3.24 6.24
CA ILE A 171 1.54 2.28 5.80
C ILE A 171 0.19 2.72 6.37
N TYR A 172 -0.73 3.05 5.48
CA TYR A 172 -2.11 3.41 5.82
C TYR A 172 -3.06 2.25 5.58
N VAL A 173 -4.09 2.15 6.41
CA VAL A 173 -5.18 1.17 6.30
C VAL A 173 -6.52 1.91 6.31
N PHE A 174 -7.37 1.55 5.35
CA PHE A 174 -8.80 1.86 5.36
C PHE A 174 -9.60 0.57 5.24
N PHE A 175 -10.85 0.62 5.68
CA PHE A 175 -11.77 -0.49 5.55
C PHE A 175 -12.73 -0.25 4.39
N GLY A 176 -12.69 -1.13 3.39
CA GLY A 176 -13.55 -1.07 2.19
C GLY A 176 -15.02 -1.33 2.48
N ASN A 177 -15.36 -1.65 3.74
CA ASN A 177 -16.72 -1.73 4.26
C ASN A 177 -17.36 -0.34 4.45
N ILE A 178 -16.56 0.72 4.50
CA ILE A 178 -17.01 2.10 4.67
C ILE A 178 -17.03 2.79 3.30
N SER A 179 -18.06 3.58 3.03
CA SER A 179 -18.18 4.29 1.76
C SER A 179 -17.09 5.36 1.59
N LYS A 180 -16.67 5.59 0.34
CA LYS A 180 -15.71 6.64 0.00
C LYS A 180 -16.12 8.02 0.53
N HIS A 181 -17.42 8.31 0.53
CA HIS A 181 -17.95 9.57 1.04
C HIS A 181 -17.66 9.77 2.52
N ILE A 182 -17.80 8.71 3.33
CA ILE A 182 -17.50 8.79 4.76
C ILE A 182 -15.99 8.85 4.97
N CYS A 183 -15.21 8.01 4.27
CA CYS A 183 -13.75 8.04 4.33
C CYS A 183 -13.15 9.40 3.92
N GLY A 184 -13.78 10.08 2.96
CA GLY A 184 -13.37 11.41 2.48
C GLY A 184 -13.67 12.56 3.44
N ARG A 185 -14.38 12.33 4.54
CA ARG A 185 -14.64 13.33 5.58
C ARG A 185 -13.51 13.31 6.61
N PRO A 186 -12.69 14.37 6.75
CA PRO A 186 -11.56 14.37 7.68
C PRO A 186 -11.96 14.15 9.15
N THR A 187 -13.17 14.56 9.53
CA THR A 187 -13.72 14.39 10.89
C THR A 187 -14.11 12.96 11.24
N MET A 188 -14.11 12.05 10.25
CA MET A 188 -14.44 10.65 10.46
C MET A 188 -13.20 9.80 10.78
N TYR A 189 -11.98 10.31 10.56
CA TYR A 189 -10.74 9.62 10.93
C TYR A 189 -10.62 8.17 10.42
N CYS A 190 -11.20 7.85 9.26
CA CYS A 190 -11.19 6.48 8.69
C CYS A 190 -9.82 6.01 8.17
N ALA A 191 -8.82 6.90 8.16
CA ALA A 191 -7.46 6.61 7.75
C ALA A 191 -6.65 6.16 8.97
N HIS A 192 -6.33 4.88 9.06
CA HIS A 192 -5.52 4.35 10.15
C HIS A 192 -4.06 4.25 9.73
N HIS A 193 -3.15 4.77 10.54
CA HIS A 193 -1.74 4.45 10.41
C HIS A 193 -1.51 3.05 10.99
N LEU A 194 -0.83 2.18 10.23
CA LEU A 194 -0.44 0.85 10.67
C LEU A 194 1.03 0.82 11.10
N ALA A 195 1.92 1.41 10.31
CA ALA A 195 3.36 1.43 10.59
C ALA A 195 4.07 2.54 9.81
N TYR A 196 5.32 2.79 10.14
CA TYR A 196 6.22 3.65 9.37
C TYR A 196 7.43 2.84 8.92
N ILE A 197 7.54 2.58 7.62
CA ILE A 197 8.70 1.93 7.01
C ILE A 197 9.90 2.85 7.20
N CYS A 198 10.90 2.37 7.91
CA CYS A 198 12.18 3.03 8.05
C CYS A 198 12.98 2.95 6.75
N SER A 199 13.77 3.97 6.44
CA SER A 199 14.81 3.88 5.42
C SER A 199 15.92 2.93 5.88
N LEU A 200 16.58 2.25 4.95
CA LEU A 200 17.73 1.42 5.27
C LEU A 200 18.87 2.30 5.84
N PRO A 201 19.27 2.13 7.12
CA PRO A 201 20.24 3.04 7.75
C PRO A 201 21.62 2.95 7.11
N ASP A 202 22.32 4.07 6.97
CA ASP A 202 23.68 4.10 6.39
C ASP A 202 24.69 3.24 7.18
N LYS A 203 24.46 3.09 8.49
CA LYS A 203 25.23 2.21 9.39
C LYS A 203 25.31 0.77 8.91
N ILE A 204 24.40 0.31 8.05
CA ILE A 204 24.48 -1.02 7.45
C ILE A 204 25.77 -1.23 6.66
N ARG A 205 26.32 -0.18 6.05
CA ARG A 205 27.57 -0.28 5.29
C ARG A 205 28.76 -0.53 6.20
N ASP A 206 28.79 0.13 7.36
CA ASP A 206 29.83 -0.04 8.38
C ASP A 206 29.74 -1.43 8.98
N HIS A 207 28.54 -1.83 9.42
CA HIS A 207 28.30 -3.17 9.97
C HIS A 207 28.64 -4.28 8.96
N TYR A 208 28.25 -4.11 7.69
CA TYR A 208 28.59 -5.07 6.64
C TYR A 208 30.12 -5.19 6.44
N LYS A 209 30.86 -4.08 6.55
CA LYS A 209 32.33 -4.09 6.49
C LYS A 209 32.97 -4.71 7.72
N GLU A 210 32.40 -4.51 8.90
CA GLU A 210 32.85 -5.17 10.13
C GLU A 210 32.70 -6.70 10.03
N VAL A 211 31.56 -7.17 9.52
CA VAL A 211 31.25 -8.59 9.38
C VAL A 211 32.08 -9.26 8.27
N TYR A 212 32.21 -8.61 7.11
CA TYR A 212 32.77 -9.23 5.89
C TYR A 212 34.13 -8.70 5.46
N GLY A 213 34.67 -7.66 6.10
CA GLY A 213 35.93 -7.02 5.70
C GLY A 213 35.84 -6.23 4.38
N GLN A 214 34.66 -6.13 3.77
CA GLN A 214 34.43 -5.44 2.49
C GLN A 214 33.13 -4.64 2.52
N ALA A 215 33.03 -3.61 1.68
CA ALA A 215 31.81 -2.84 1.54
C ALA A 215 30.75 -3.60 0.70
N PRO A 216 29.44 -3.43 0.98
CA PRO A 216 28.40 -4.02 0.17
C PRO A 216 28.38 -3.36 -1.22
N THR A 217 28.16 -4.17 -2.26
CA THR A 217 27.98 -3.66 -3.64
C THR A 217 26.62 -2.99 -3.80
N ASP A 218 26.42 -2.22 -4.86
CA ASP A 218 25.12 -1.59 -5.16
C ASP A 218 24.01 -2.62 -5.40
N ASP A 219 24.35 -3.77 -5.97
CA ASP A 219 23.44 -4.92 -6.13
C ASP A 219 22.98 -5.46 -4.77
N VAL A 220 23.91 -5.62 -3.82
CA VAL A 220 23.60 -6.06 -2.45
C VAL A 220 22.75 -5.02 -1.75
N MET A 221 23.10 -3.73 -1.82
CA MET A 221 22.29 -2.65 -1.25
C MET A 221 20.87 -2.60 -1.85
N THR A 222 20.75 -2.84 -3.15
CA THR A 222 19.44 -2.91 -3.83
C THR A 222 18.61 -4.11 -3.33
N HIS A 223 19.25 -5.27 -3.14
CA HIS A 223 18.59 -6.42 -2.54
C HIS A 223 18.16 -6.15 -1.10
N LEU A 224 19.02 -5.58 -0.25
CA LEU A 224 18.71 -5.26 1.15
C LEU A 224 17.53 -4.28 1.29
N ARG A 225 17.38 -3.32 0.38
CA ARG A 225 16.19 -2.44 0.35
C ARG A 225 14.91 -3.20 0.04
N ARG A 226 14.96 -4.22 -0.84
CA ARG A 226 13.82 -5.10 -1.13
C ARG A 226 13.49 -5.98 0.06
N GLU A 227 14.53 -6.53 0.71
CA GLU A 227 14.39 -7.32 1.93
C GLU A 227 13.72 -6.51 3.04
N LEU A 228 14.12 -5.25 3.25
CA LEU A 228 13.53 -4.38 4.25
C LEU A 228 12.01 -4.26 4.12
N PHE A 229 11.51 -4.03 2.90
CA PHE A 229 10.07 -3.92 2.67
C PHE A 229 9.31 -5.19 3.07
N GLN A 230 9.84 -6.37 2.71
CA GLN A 230 9.21 -7.64 3.07
C GLN A 230 9.43 -8.00 4.55
N ALA A 231 10.57 -7.62 5.14
CA ALA A 231 10.85 -7.81 6.56
C ALA A 231 9.92 -6.97 7.44
N VAL A 232 9.56 -5.75 7.02
CA VAL A 232 8.49 -4.96 7.67
C VAL A 232 7.18 -5.73 7.68
N TRP A 233 6.71 -6.22 6.52
CA TRP A 233 5.44 -6.95 6.45
C TRP A 233 5.47 -8.26 7.23
N ARG A 234 6.58 -8.99 7.16
CA ARG A 234 6.79 -10.22 7.94
C ARG A 234 6.70 -9.91 9.43
N PHE A 235 7.40 -8.87 9.89
CA PHE A 235 7.33 -8.42 11.27
C PHE A 235 5.90 -8.05 11.68
N LEU A 236 5.17 -7.28 10.86
CA LEU A 236 3.79 -6.88 11.16
C LEU A 236 2.83 -8.08 11.26
N ILE A 237 3.05 -9.11 10.45
CA ILE A 237 2.24 -10.33 10.45
C ILE A 237 2.57 -11.19 11.67
N GLU A 238 3.86 -11.38 11.98
CA GLU A 238 4.32 -12.23 13.09
C GLU A 238 4.05 -11.59 14.46
N ASN A 239 4.11 -10.26 14.57
CA ASN A 239 3.90 -9.51 15.82
C ASN A 239 2.45 -9.08 16.04
N ASP A 240 1.52 -9.57 15.21
CA ASP A 240 0.08 -9.51 15.43
C ASP A 240 -0.46 -10.94 15.65
N PRO A 241 -0.50 -11.41 16.91
CA PRO A 241 -0.73 -12.83 17.23
C PRO A 241 -2.10 -13.33 16.76
N ASP A 242 -3.06 -12.42 16.58
CA ASP A 242 -4.42 -12.76 16.18
C ASP A 242 -4.62 -12.67 14.66
N LEU A 243 -3.66 -12.14 13.90
CA LEU A 243 -3.87 -11.84 12.47
C LEU A 243 -4.10 -13.10 11.64
N ASN A 244 -3.31 -14.15 11.87
CA ASN A 244 -3.49 -15.42 11.16
C ASN A 244 -4.85 -16.04 11.50
N THR A 245 -5.22 -16.07 12.79
CA THR A 245 -6.54 -16.54 13.23
C THR A 245 -7.67 -15.70 12.64
N ALA A 246 -7.55 -14.38 12.64
CA ALA A 246 -8.52 -13.45 12.08
C ALA A 246 -8.70 -13.61 10.56
N TYR A 247 -7.65 -14.03 9.85
CA TYR A 247 -7.73 -14.36 8.43
C TYR A 247 -8.37 -15.73 8.20
N ARG A 248 -7.94 -16.76 8.95
CA ARG A 248 -8.33 -18.16 8.75
C ARG A 248 -9.72 -18.49 9.28
N SER A 249 -10.01 -18.12 10.53
CA SER A 249 -11.26 -18.46 11.22
C SER A 249 -12.06 -17.23 11.63
N GLY A 250 -11.46 -16.05 11.63
CA GLY A 250 -12.16 -14.79 11.91
C GLY A 250 -12.19 -14.43 13.40
N LEU A 251 -12.43 -13.15 13.65
CA LEU A 251 -12.57 -12.58 14.99
C LEU A 251 -14.05 -12.60 15.40
N VAL A 252 -14.36 -13.29 16.50
CA VAL A 252 -15.71 -13.27 17.08
C VAL A 252 -15.83 -12.04 17.97
N LEU A 253 -16.61 -11.05 17.52
CA LEU A 253 -16.72 -9.75 18.19
C LEU A 253 -18.19 -9.38 18.41
N PRO A 254 -18.53 -8.79 19.58
CA PRO A 254 -19.82 -8.17 19.79
C PRO A 254 -19.91 -6.90 18.95
N CYS A 255 -21.04 -6.70 18.28
CA CYS A 255 -21.35 -5.49 17.54
C CYS A 255 -22.21 -4.56 18.40
N HIS A 256 -22.21 -3.27 18.07
CA HIS A 256 -23.02 -2.27 18.78
C HIS A 256 -24.54 -2.54 18.72
N ASP A 257 -25.01 -3.27 17.71
CA ASP A 257 -26.41 -3.69 17.59
C ASP A 257 -26.78 -4.88 18.49
N GLY A 258 -25.89 -5.29 19.40
CA GLY A 258 -26.10 -6.37 20.36
C GLY A 258 -25.89 -7.77 19.78
N ARG A 259 -25.55 -7.91 18.49
CA ARG A 259 -25.28 -9.21 17.87
C ARG A 259 -23.79 -9.54 17.92
N ILE A 260 -23.48 -10.81 18.09
CA ILE A 260 -22.12 -11.34 17.96
C ILE A 260 -21.95 -11.80 16.52
N ARG A 261 -20.83 -11.40 15.90
CA ARG A 261 -20.52 -11.74 14.51
C ARG A 261 -19.09 -12.23 14.37
N ARG A 262 -18.83 -12.99 13.30
CA ARG A 262 -17.51 -13.52 12.95
C ARG A 262 -16.91 -12.68 11.82
N PHE A 263 -15.91 -11.88 12.15
CA PHE A 263 -15.26 -10.97 11.22
C PHE A 263 -14.04 -11.62 10.56
N MET A 264 -14.10 -11.83 9.26
CA MET A 264 -13.07 -12.48 8.46
C MET A 264 -12.21 -11.44 7.75
N ILE A 265 -10.94 -11.32 8.13
CA ILE A 265 -10.02 -10.37 7.48
C ILE A 265 -9.74 -10.82 6.05
N ARG A 266 -9.90 -9.90 5.09
CA ARG A 266 -9.46 -10.08 3.70
C ARG A 266 -8.67 -8.88 3.24
N PHE A 267 -7.39 -9.10 2.90
CA PHE A 267 -6.58 -8.08 2.26
C PHE A 267 -7.14 -7.79 0.86
N TYR A 268 -7.76 -6.62 0.72
CA TYR A 268 -8.59 -6.28 -0.42
C TYR A 268 -7.79 -5.57 -1.51
N THR A 269 -7.08 -4.50 -1.14
CA THR A 269 -6.19 -3.76 -2.05
C THR A 269 -4.90 -3.36 -1.36
N TYR A 270 -3.88 -3.09 -2.16
CA TYR A 270 -2.67 -2.40 -1.77
C TYR A 270 -2.26 -1.41 -2.88
N GLY A 271 -2.51 -0.13 -2.63
CA GLY A 271 -2.20 0.97 -3.53
C GLY A 271 -0.83 1.57 -3.25
N MET A 272 -0.06 1.75 -4.31
CA MET A 272 1.25 2.40 -4.33
C MET A 272 1.64 2.64 -5.80
N ASP A 273 2.60 3.51 -6.04
CA ASP A 273 3.18 3.74 -7.36
C ASP A 273 4.04 2.55 -7.82
N TYR A 274 4.57 2.64 -9.05
CA TYR A 274 5.15 1.50 -9.74
C TYR A 274 6.40 0.89 -9.07
N PRO A 275 7.42 1.68 -8.65
CA PRO A 275 8.61 1.10 -8.04
C PRO A 275 8.29 0.39 -6.71
N GLU A 276 7.44 0.97 -5.89
CA GLU A 276 6.96 0.45 -4.61
C GLU A 276 6.12 -0.80 -4.83
N ARG A 277 5.30 -0.81 -5.90
CA ARG A 277 4.55 -1.98 -6.33
C ARG A 277 5.47 -3.13 -6.68
N CYS A 278 6.60 -2.84 -7.32
CA CYS A 278 7.60 -3.85 -7.60
C CYS A 278 8.17 -4.46 -6.31
N LEU A 279 8.40 -3.65 -5.26
CA LEU A 279 8.80 -4.15 -3.94
C LEU A 279 7.72 -5.03 -3.30
N ALA A 280 6.46 -4.59 -3.36
CA ALA A 280 5.33 -5.31 -2.76
C ALA A 280 5.12 -6.69 -3.37
N VAL A 281 5.31 -6.87 -4.68
CA VAL A 281 5.18 -8.19 -5.35
C VAL A 281 6.52 -8.88 -5.64
N CYS A 282 7.61 -8.38 -5.04
CA CYS A 282 8.94 -8.98 -5.17
C CYS A 282 9.43 -9.12 -6.62
N MET A 283 9.11 -8.15 -7.48
CA MET A 283 9.55 -8.11 -8.88
C MET A 283 10.63 -7.05 -9.12
N LYS A 284 11.41 -7.22 -10.19
CA LYS A 284 12.38 -6.26 -10.66
C LYS A 284 11.67 -5.11 -11.36
N ASP A 285 11.96 -3.89 -10.89
CA ASP A 285 11.66 -2.69 -11.65
C ASP A 285 12.29 -2.81 -13.05
N ASN A 286 11.52 -2.39 -14.06
CA ASN A 286 11.90 -2.35 -15.46
C ASN A 286 12.47 -3.68 -16.02
N GLY A 287 12.03 -4.83 -15.47
CA GLY A 287 12.44 -6.16 -15.92
C GLY A 287 11.86 -6.58 -17.28
N THR A 288 12.08 -7.85 -17.62
CA THR A 288 11.52 -8.53 -18.80
C THR A 288 9.99 -8.45 -18.87
N CYS A 289 9.30 -8.49 -17.73
CA CYS A 289 7.86 -8.46 -17.56
C CYS A 289 7.51 -7.28 -16.65
N LEU A 290 6.99 -6.19 -17.24
CA LEU A 290 6.73 -4.94 -16.52
C LEU A 290 5.50 -4.97 -15.62
N CYS A 291 4.57 -5.89 -15.85
CA CYS A 291 3.29 -5.85 -15.15
C CYS A 291 3.37 -6.63 -13.83
N ALA A 292 2.94 -6.00 -12.73
CA ALA A 292 2.75 -6.68 -11.45
C ALA A 292 1.64 -7.74 -11.49
N ARG A 293 0.77 -7.74 -12.50
CA ARG A 293 -0.38 -8.66 -12.61
C ARG A 293 -0.26 -9.70 -13.73
N CYS A 294 0.69 -9.56 -14.64
CA CYS A 294 0.88 -10.52 -15.74
C CYS A 294 2.34 -10.65 -16.18
N LEU A 295 2.66 -11.77 -16.81
CA LEU A 295 3.97 -12.14 -17.36
C LEU A 295 4.17 -11.62 -18.80
N LEU A 296 3.41 -10.60 -19.23
CA LEU A 296 3.56 -10.05 -20.57
C LEU A 296 4.97 -9.47 -20.73
N ASN A 297 5.71 -10.01 -21.71
CA ASN A 297 7.05 -9.53 -22.03
C ASN A 297 7.01 -8.07 -22.51
N LYS A 298 7.96 -7.27 -22.04
CA LYS A 298 8.13 -5.84 -22.37
C LYS A 298 8.16 -5.57 -23.87
N ALA A 299 8.73 -6.48 -24.67
CA ALA A 299 8.76 -6.36 -26.14
C ALA A 299 7.36 -6.32 -26.78
N LEU A 300 6.33 -6.81 -26.08
CA LEU A 300 4.95 -6.84 -26.54
C LEU A 300 4.14 -5.60 -26.12
N VAL A 301 4.71 -4.71 -25.30
CA VAL A 301 4.01 -3.50 -24.81
C VAL A 301 3.54 -2.59 -25.95
N ARG A 302 4.20 -2.63 -27.11
CA ARG A 302 3.75 -1.92 -28.33
C ARG A 302 2.32 -2.28 -28.79
N TRP A 303 1.76 -3.39 -28.31
CA TRP A 303 0.40 -3.85 -28.62
C TRP A 303 -0.63 -3.47 -27.54
N MET A 304 -0.22 -2.71 -26.52
CA MET A 304 -1.06 -2.35 -25.38
C MET A 304 -2.41 -1.77 -25.81
N GLY A 305 -3.49 -2.26 -25.21
CA GLY A 305 -4.87 -1.79 -25.48
C GLY A 305 -5.55 -2.47 -26.67
N THR A 306 -4.85 -3.32 -27.44
CA THR A 306 -5.50 -4.16 -28.46
C THR A 306 -6.25 -5.33 -27.84
N ASN A 307 -7.23 -5.90 -28.54
CA ASN A 307 -7.94 -7.11 -28.10
C ASN A 307 -6.98 -8.28 -27.81
N VAL A 308 -5.91 -8.40 -28.61
CA VAL A 308 -4.86 -9.43 -28.42
C VAL A 308 -4.08 -9.19 -27.13
N ASP A 309 -3.69 -7.95 -26.84
CA ASP A 309 -3.04 -7.60 -25.57
C ASP A 309 -3.94 -7.88 -24.37
N MET A 310 -5.21 -7.47 -24.44
CA MET A 310 -6.18 -7.71 -23.37
C MET A 310 -6.41 -9.19 -23.11
N HIS A 311 -6.42 -10.03 -24.16
CA HIS A 311 -6.50 -11.49 -24.02
C HIS A 311 -5.23 -12.05 -23.37
N ARG A 312 -4.05 -11.71 -23.90
CA ARG A 312 -2.75 -12.15 -23.36
C ARG A 312 -2.56 -11.79 -21.90
N ARG A 313 -3.01 -10.62 -21.45
CA ARG A 313 -2.91 -10.21 -20.03
C ARG A 313 -3.72 -11.11 -19.10
N LYS A 314 -4.83 -11.67 -19.58
CA LYS A 314 -5.64 -12.64 -18.82
C LYS A 314 -4.99 -14.02 -18.82
N GLU A 315 -4.53 -14.48 -19.98
CA GLU A 315 -3.87 -15.80 -20.10
C GLU A 315 -2.54 -15.85 -19.34
N LEU A 316 -1.75 -14.78 -19.41
CA LEU A 316 -0.44 -14.66 -18.76
C LEU A 316 -0.55 -14.01 -17.37
N ALA A 317 -1.71 -14.07 -16.72
CA ALA A 317 -1.87 -13.53 -15.37
C ALA A 317 -0.85 -14.18 -14.42
N ARG A 318 -0.21 -13.37 -13.58
CA ARG A 318 0.69 -13.89 -12.55
C ARG A 318 -0.13 -14.64 -11.51
N VAL A 319 0.38 -15.79 -11.10
CA VAL A 319 -0.21 -16.62 -10.06
C VAL A 319 0.82 -16.77 -8.96
N ASP A 320 0.40 -16.47 -7.74
CA ASP A 320 1.17 -16.76 -6.54
C ASP A 320 1.16 -18.28 -6.31
N SER A 321 2.16 -18.96 -6.85
CA SER A 321 2.21 -20.42 -6.94
C SER A 321 3.33 -20.99 -6.07
N THR A 322 3.21 -22.27 -5.74
CA THR A 322 4.28 -23.01 -5.06
C THR A 322 5.55 -23.09 -5.90
N ASP A 323 5.43 -23.09 -7.23
CA ASP A 323 6.56 -23.04 -8.17
C ASP A 323 7.33 -21.71 -8.04
N TRP A 324 6.62 -20.58 -7.99
CA TRP A 324 7.23 -19.26 -7.76
C TRP A 324 8.02 -19.23 -6.45
N LEU A 325 7.39 -19.68 -5.36
CA LEU A 325 8.01 -19.70 -4.03
C LEU A 325 9.23 -20.63 -3.99
N SER A 326 9.16 -21.78 -4.68
CA SER A 326 10.27 -22.74 -4.78
C SER A 326 11.46 -22.18 -5.55
N LYS A 327 11.22 -21.45 -6.66
CA LYS A 327 12.29 -20.75 -7.40
C LYS A 327 13.01 -19.72 -6.52
N VAL A 328 12.26 -18.93 -5.75
CA VAL A 328 12.85 -17.92 -4.86
C VAL A 328 13.63 -18.59 -3.73
N ARG A 329 13.09 -19.64 -3.09
CA ARG A 329 13.80 -20.41 -2.05
C ARG A 329 15.10 -21.02 -2.57
N GLU A 330 15.09 -21.60 -3.77
CA GLU A 330 16.30 -22.12 -4.39
C GLU A 330 17.33 -21.00 -4.62
N VAL A 331 16.90 -19.83 -5.11
CA VAL A 331 17.81 -18.69 -5.25
C VAL A 331 18.38 -18.24 -3.90
N ARG A 332 17.59 -18.25 -2.82
CA ARG A 332 18.11 -17.92 -1.49
C ARG A 332 19.12 -18.95 -1.00
N ARG A 333 18.88 -20.24 -1.24
CA ARG A 333 19.86 -21.31 -1.02
C ARG A 333 21.17 -21.04 -1.76
N LEU A 334 21.10 -20.67 -3.04
CA LEU A 334 22.29 -20.32 -3.83
C LEU A 334 23.06 -19.13 -3.25
N ILE A 335 22.36 -18.12 -2.73
CA ILE A 335 22.97 -16.90 -2.20
C ILE A 335 23.62 -17.14 -0.84
N PHE A 336 22.91 -17.78 0.09
CA PHE A 336 23.37 -17.92 1.48
C PHE A 336 24.15 -19.21 1.74
N GLU A 337 23.75 -20.34 1.14
CA GLU A 337 24.38 -21.64 1.42
C GLU A 337 25.52 -21.96 0.43
N GLU A 338 25.41 -21.52 -0.83
CA GLU A 338 26.46 -21.70 -1.84
C GLU A 338 27.32 -20.44 -2.06
N GLY A 339 26.99 -19.30 -1.43
CA GLY A 339 27.78 -18.07 -1.48
C GLY A 339 27.82 -17.39 -2.85
N LEU A 340 26.80 -17.58 -3.70
CA LEU A 340 26.71 -16.89 -4.98
C LEU A 340 26.33 -15.42 -4.79
N SER A 341 26.72 -14.56 -5.74
CA SER A 341 26.23 -13.19 -5.76
C SER A 341 24.73 -13.14 -6.10
N VAL A 342 24.03 -12.16 -5.52
CA VAL A 342 22.61 -11.84 -5.78
C VAL A 342 22.30 -11.57 -7.26
N THR A 343 23.33 -11.30 -8.07
CA THR A 343 23.26 -11.06 -9.52
C THR A 343 24.06 -12.07 -10.35
N SER A 344 24.40 -13.23 -9.78
CA SER A 344 25.06 -14.30 -10.52
C SER A 344 24.20 -14.81 -11.69
N GLU A 345 24.84 -15.34 -12.74
CA GLU A 345 24.12 -15.84 -13.92
C GLU A 345 23.14 -16.98 -13.58
N ARG A 346 23.46 -17.82 -12.59
CA ARG A 346 22.54 -18.85 -12.09
C ARG A 346 21.28 -18.22 -11.48
N VAL A 347 21.44 -17.18 -10.66
CA VAL A 347 20.31 -16.44 -10.05
C VAL A 347 19.47 -15.73 -11.12
N LYS A 348 20.11 -15.01 -12.05
CA LYS A 348 19.42 -14.33 -13.15
C LYS A 348 18.61 -15.30 -14.02
N LYS A 349 19.19 -16.45 -14.37
CA LYS A 349 18.51 -17.47 -15.19
C LYS A 349 17.20 -17.96 -14.56
N LEU A 350 17.13 -18.03 -13.23
CA LEU A 350 15.92 -18.46 -12.51
C LEU A 350 14.87 -17.34 -12.39
N LEU A 351 15.30 -16.08 -12.24
CA LEU A 351 14.40 -14.98 -11.88
C LEU A 351 14.02 -14.05 -13.05
N ASP A 352 14.95 -13.78 -13.97
CA ASP A 352 14.78 -12.76 -15.03
C ASP A 352 13.66 -13.05 -16.02
N PRO A 353 13.37 -14.31 -16.41
CA PRO A 353 12.28 -14.61 -17.34
C PRO A 353 10.91 -14.08 -16.86
N GLU A 354 10.70 -14.06 -15.55
CA GLU A 354 9.47 -13.60 -14.91
C GLU A 354 9.67 -12.27 -14.15
N SER A 355 10.86 -11.67 -14.26
CA SER A 355 11.27 -10.45 -13.56
C SER A 355 11.14 -10.54 -12.04
N LEU A 356 11.47 -11.68 -11.46
CA LEU A 356 11.39 -11.90 -10.03
C LEU A 356 12.64 -11.35 -9.31
N THR A 357 12.55 -11.21 -8.00
CA THR A 357 13.69 -10.89 -7.12
C THR A 357 13.96 -12.07 -6.19
N ALA A 358 15.12 -12.07 -5.53
CA ALA A 358 15.50 -13.07 -4.53
C ALA A 358 14.80 -12.88 -3.18
N THR A 359 13.69 -12.14 -3.14
CA THR A 359 12.99 -11.71 -1.92
C THR A 359 11.75 -12.57 -1.73
N LEU A 360 11.57 -13.16 -0.55
CA LEU A 360 10.33 -13.88 -0.21
C LEU A 360 9.23 -12.87 0.16
N ASN A 361 8.03 -13.09 -0.36
CA ASN A 361 6.89 -12.25 -0.05
C ASN A 361 6.24 -12.68 1.27
N ALA A 362 6.13 -11.75 2.23
CA ALA A 362 5.62 -12.04 3.56
C ALA A 362 4.15 -12.52 3.56
N PHE A 363 3.31 -12.01 2.64
CA PHE A 363 1.91 -12.45 2.55
C PHE A 363 1.80 -13.84 1.92
N SER A 364 2.58 -14.13 0.88
CA SER A 364 2.61 -15.46 0.25
C SER A 364 3.08 -16.52 1.24
N GLU A 365 4.08 -16.21 2.08
CA GLU A 365 4.52 -17.11 3.14
C GLU A 365 3.46 -17.33 4.22
N ALA A 366 2.80 -16.27 4.68
CA ALA A 366 1.84 -16.35 5.78
C ALA A 366 0.46 -16.88 5.38
N PHE A 367 0.02 -16.61 4.15
CA PHE A 367 -1.36 -16.86 3.72
C PHE A 367 -1.50 -17.70 2.44
N GLY A 368 -0.40 -18.02 1.77
CA GLY A 368 -0.42 -18.76 0.50
C GLY A 368 -1.07 -20.13 0.59
N GLU A 369 -0.92 -20.83 1.73
CA GLU A 369 -1.58 -22.12 1.98
C GLU A 369 -3.13 -22.03 1.99
N TYR A 370 -3.67 -20.84 2.25
CA TYR A 370 -5.11 -20.55 2.23
C TYR A 370 -5.61 -20.04 0.87
N GLY A 371 -4.79 -20.18 -0.19
CA GLY A 371 -5.14 -19.72 -1.54
C GLY A 371 -4.97 -18.20 -1.74
N PHE A 372 -4.25 -17.52 -0.86
CA PHE A 372 -3.92 -16.11 -1.06
C PHE A 372 -3.08 -15.91 -2.32
N ASN A 373 -3.36 -14.84 -3.06
CA ASN A 373 -2.58 -14.45 -4.24
C ASN A 373 -2.25 -12.97 -4.18
N MET A 374 -0.98 -12.65 -3.90
CA MET A 374 -0.52 -11.26 -3.75
C MET A 374 -0.76 -10.41 -5.01
N PHE A 375 -0.71 -10.99 -6.21
CA PHE A 375 -0.88 -10.24 -7.45
C PHE A 375 -2.32 -9.74 -7.65
N LYS A 376 -3.30 -10.33 -6.97
CA LYS A 376 -4.69 -9.84 -6.94
C LYS A 376 -4.89 -8.65 -6.00
N LEU A 377 -3.96 -8.42 -5.08
CA LEU A 377 -4.02 -7.32 -4.10
C LEU A 377 -3.68 -5.96 -4.74
N ILE A 378 -2.82 -5.98 -5.75
CA ILE A 378 -2.21 -4.78 -6.30
C ILE A 378 -3.17 -3.98 -7.16
N THR A 379 -3.28 -2.68 -6.85
CA THR A 379 -4.03 -1.70 -7.64
C THR A 379 -3.12 -0.59 -8.14
N ASN A 380 -3.52 0.04 -9.24
CA ASN A 380 -2.80 1.19 -9.79
C ASN A 380 -3.08 2.44 -8.96
N ASP A 381 -2.05 3.22 -8.71
CA ASP A 381 -2.18 4.58 -8.20
C ASP A 381 -2.36 5.54 -9.38
N ILE A 382 -3.62 5.86 -9.72
CA ILE A 382 -3.93 6.70 -10.89
C ILE A 382 -3.40 8.13 -10.70
N LEU A 383 -3.41 8.63 -9.46
CA LEU A 383 -2.94 9.98 -9.12
C LEU A 383 -1.44 10.10 -9.43
N HIS A 384 -0.63 9.20 -8.89
CA HIS A 384 0.82 9.27 -9.06
C HIS A 384 1.30 8.75 -10.42
N GLU A 385 0.68 7.71 -10.99
CA GLU A 385 1.12 7.13 -12.26
C GLU A 385 0.63 7.93 -13.46
N SER A 386 -0.65 8.32 -13.48
CA SER A 386 -1.27 8.94 -14.65
C SER A 386 -1.34 10.45 -14.53
N GLU A 387 -1.98 10.99 -13.51
CA GLU A 387 -2.30 12.42 -13.43
C GLU A 387 -1.06 13.28 -13.16
N VAL A 388 -0.37 13.02 -12.05
CA VAL A 388 0.84 13.76 -11.63
C VAL A 388 2.10 13.20 -12.28
N GLY A 389 2.11 11.91 -12.62
CA GLY A 389 3.23 11.23 -13.27
C GLY A 389 3.29 11.53 -14.77
N GLU A 390 2.64 10.68 -15.56
CA GLU A 390 2.79 10.70 -17.02
C GLU A 390 2.14 11.91 -17.70
N TRP A 391 0.94 12.32 -17.28
CA TRP A 391 0.27 13.47 -17.88
C TRP A 391 1.06 14.75 -17.67
N LYS A 392 1.57 15.01 -16.46
CA LYS A 392 2.47 16.15 -16.22
C LYS A 392 3.67 16.15 -17.16
N ARG A 393 4.30 14.98 -17.40
CA ARG A 393 5.44 14.85 -18.33
C ARG A 393 5.03 15.15 -19.78
N ILE A 394 3.93 14.58 -20.23
CA ILE A 394 3.37 14.82 -21.58
C ILE A 394 3.03 16.30 -21.74
N PHE A 395 2.28 16.88 -20.81
CA PHE A 395 1.88 18.28 -20.84
C PHE A 395 3.10 19.21 -20.85
N THR A 396 4.12 18.93 -20.03
CA THR A 396 5.41 19.66 -20.05
C THR A 396 6.05 19.61 -21.44
N HIS A 397 6.05 18.45 -22.09
CA HIS A 397 6.61 18.31 -23.43
C HIS A 397 5.80 19.08 -24.48
N LEU A 398 4.47 19.03 -24.40
CA LEU A 398 3.58 19.80 -25.29
C LEU A 398 3.79 21.31 -25.13
N VAL A 399 3.96 21.81 -23.90
CA VAL A 399 4.30 23.21 -23.65
C VAL A 399 5.63 23.59 -24.31
N ARG A 400 6.67 22.75 -24.19
CA ARG A 400 7.97 22.99 -24.84
C ARG A 400 7.87 23.03 -26.36
N ILE A 401 7.02 22.20 -26.98
CA ILE A 401 6.76 22.25 -28.43
C ILE A 401 6.12 23.59 -28.81
N LEU A 402 5.13 24.07 -28.04
CA LEU A 402 4.48 25.36 -28.29
C LEU A 402 5.47 26.53 -28.15
N GLU A 403 6.34 26.49 -27.15
CA GLU A 403 7.40 27.48 -26.96
C GLU A 403 8.42 27.46 -28.10
N ALA A 404 8.77 26.28 -28.62
CA ALA A 404 9.66 26.16 -29.76
C ALA A 404 9.03 26.65 -31.08
N PHE A 405 7.71 26.55 -31.22
CA PHE A 405 6.99 26.94 -32.44
C PHE A 405 6.84 28.45 -32.58
N ASP A 406 6.38 29.15 -31.54
CA ASP A 406 6.11 30.60 -31.59
C ASP A 406 6.30 31.28 -30.22
N GLY A 407 7.20 30.75 -29.40
CA GLY A 407 7.57 31.33 -28.11
C GLY A 407 6.38 31.56 -27.18
N SER A 408 6.37 32.75 -26.57
CA SER A 408 5.36 33.14 -25.58
C SER A 408 3.95 33.35 -26.16
N ASN A 409 3.80 33.48 -27.48
CA ASN A 409 2.50 33.72 -28.10
C ASN A 409 1.61 32.47 -28.01
N SER A 410 2.15 31.31 -28.40
CA SER A 410 1.42 30.04 -28.36
C SER A 410 1.05 29.60 -26.93
N THR A 411 1.96 29.77 -25.97
CA THR A 411 1.67 29.50 -24.55
C THR A 411 0.68 30.52 -23.96
N GLY A 412 0.73 31.78 -24.37
CA GLY A 412 -0.26 32.80 -24.02
C GLY A 412 -1.68 32.45 -24.49
N ILE A 413 -1.82 31.94 -25.72
CA ILE A 413 -3.10 31.46 -26.25
C ILE A 413 -3.60 30.24 -25.46
N LEU A 414 -2.73 29.28 -25.17
CA LEU A 414 -3.06 28.11 -24.34
C LEU A 414 -3.62 28.54 -22.98
N ASN A 415 -2.91 29.43 -22.28
CA ASN A 415 -3.32 29.92 -20.97
C ASN A 415 -4.65 30.67 -21.02
N LYS A 416 -4.87 31.49 -22.07
CA LYS A 416 -6.15 32.16 -22.28
C LYS A 416 -7.29 31.16 -22.45
N ARG A 417 -7.10 30.09 -23.22
CA ARG A 417 -8.12 29.06 -23.44
C ARG A 417 -8.47 28.32 -22.15
N TYR A 418 -7.48 27.87 -21.37
CA TYR A 418 -7.73 27.24 -20.08
C TYR A 418 -8.48 28.16 -19.10
N ARG A 419 -8.13 29.46 -19.05
CA ARG A 419 -8.87 30.45 -18.22
C ARG A 419 -10.34 30.67 -18.62
N GLN A 420 -10.69 30.34 -19.87
CA GLN A 420 -12.05 30.46 -20.40
C GLN A 420 -12.90 29.23 -20.10
N VAL A 421 -12.31 28.14 -19.60
CA VAL A 421 -13.03 26.93 -19.22
C VAL A 421 -13.95 27.25 -18.04
N PRO A 422 -15.27 27.10 -18.20
CA PRO A 422 -16.20 27.32 -17.10
C PRO A 422 -16.07 26.21 -16.06
N THR A 423 -16.49 26.50 -14.84
CA THR A 423 -16.61 25.46 -13.81
C THR A 423 -17.65 24.43 -14.26
N PHE A 424 -17.32 23.14 -14.18
CA PHE A 424 -18.17 22.05 -14.66
C PHE A 424 -18.36 20.97 -13.58
N GLY A 425 -19.56 20.36 -13.54
CA GLY A 425 -20.03 19.58 -12.38
C GLY A 425 -20.19 20.49 -11.15
N HIS A 426 -20.73 20.00 -10.03
CA HIS A 426 -20.78 20.78 -8.78
C HIS A 426 -19.38 20.98 -8.16
N GLY A 427 -18.47 21.65 -8.88
CA GLY A 427 -17.08 21.90 -8.50
C GLY A 427 -16.08 20.81 -8.93
N THR A 428 -16.44 19.95 -9.89
CA THR A 428 -15.56 18.88 -10.39
C THR A 428 -14.38 19.45 -11.16
N ILE A 429 -14.65 20.26 -12.19
CA ILE A 429 -13.61 21.02 -12.91
C ILE A 429 -13.65 22.44 -12.38
N ARG A 430 -12.58 22.89 -11.74
CA ARG A 430 -12.49 24.27 -11.24
C ARG A 430 -12.01 25.23 -12.31
N ARG A 431 -12.33 26.51 -12.14
CA ARG A 431 -11.84 27.55 -13.06
C ARG A 431 -10.33 27.70 -12.90
N PHE A 432 -9.59 27.59 -14.00
CA PHE A 432 -8.16 27.89 -14.02
C PHE A 432 -7.94 29.41 -13.95
N SER A 433 -7.35 29.91 -12.87
CA SER A 433 -7.03 31.34 -12.73
C SER A 433 -5.60 31.68 -13.17
N ASN A 434 -4.68 30.72 -13.05
CA ASN A 434 -3.26 30.89 -13.32
C ASN A 434 -2.88 30.41 -14.72
N ASP A 435 -1.69 30.80 -15.18
CA ASP A 435 -1.08 30.26 -16.41
C ASP A 435 -0.74 28.78 -16.22
N VAL A 436 -1.52 27.91 -16.85
CA VAL A 436 -1.32 26.45 -16.79
C VAL A 436 0.01 26.02 -17.38
N SER A 437 0.53 26.75 -18.39
CA SER A 437 1.83 26.47 -19.01
C SER A 437 2.99 26.61 -18.03
N ALA A 438 2.84 27.44 -16.99
CA ALA A 438 3.86 27.65 -15.97
C ALA A 438 3.88 26.53 -14.91
N MET A 439 2.80 25.73 -14.80
CA MET A 439 2.66 24.61 -13.88
C MET A 439 3.05 24.93 -12.42
N ARG A 440 2.82 26.16 -11.97
CA ARG A 440 3.23 26.62 -10.64
C ARG A 440 2.18 26.24 -9.59
N LYS A 441 2.62 25.54 -8.55
CA LYS A 441 1.82 25.20 -7.35
C LYS A 441 0.53 24.43 -7.68
N LEU A 442 0.58 23.53 -8.67
CA LEU A 442 -0.53 22.65 -9.01
C LEU A 442 -0.50 21.39 -8.13
N ALA A 443 -1.65 21.03 -7.57
CA ALA A 443 -1.90 19.75 -6.93
C ALA A 443 -2.33 18.71 -7.98
N GLY A 444 -2.38 17.43 -7.63
CA GLY A 444 -2.70 16.37 -8.60
C GLY A 444 -4.08 16.51 -9.27
N ARG A 445 -5.09 16.92 -8.51
CA ARG A 445 -6.42 17.26 -9.06
C ARG A 445 -6.36 18.34 -10.16
N ASP A 446 -5.40 19.27 -10.09
CA ASP A 446 -5.32 20.35 -11.07
C ASP A 446 -4.76 19.81 -12.40
N PHE A 447 -3.87 18.81 -12.32
CA PHE A 447 -3.40 18.06 -13.49
C PHE A 447 -4.50 17.17 -14.07
N GLU A 448 -5.30 16.52 -13.23
CA GLU A 448 -6.50 15.76 -13.65
C GLU A 448 -7.49 16.68 -14.39
N ASP A 449 -7.87 17.81 -13.81
CA ASP A 449 -8.76 18.81 -14.42
C ASP A 449 -8.21 19.25 -15.80
N MET A 450 -6.90 19.47 -15.91
CA MET A 450 -6.28 19.85 -17.19
C MET A 450 -6.38 18.77 -18.27
N LEU A 451 -6.41 17.49 -17.89
CA LEU A 451 -6.57 16.36 -18.78
C LEU A 451 -8.03 16.16 -19.21
N LEU A 452 -8.98 16.35 -18.29
CA LEU A 452 -10.42 16.16 -18.53
C LEU A 452 -11.05 17.24 -19.41
N VAL A 453 -10.49 18.44 -19.39
CA VAL A 453 -10.96 19.63 -20.13
C VAL A 453 -10.57 19.62 -21.62
N ARG A 454 -9.96 18.53 -22.08
CA ARG A 454 -9.34 18.42 -23.40
C ARG A 454 -10.31 18.52 -24.59
#